data_AF-A0AAN7FDA1-F1
#
_entry.id   AF-A0AAN7FDA1-F1
#
_cell.length_a   1.000
_cell.length_b   1.000
_cell.length_c   1.000
_cell.angle_alpha   90.00
_cell.angle_beta   90.00
_cell.angle_gamma   90.00
#
_symmetry.space_group_name_H-M   'P 1'
#
loop_
_entity.id
_entity.type
_entity.pdbx_description
1 polymer ?
#
loop_
_entity_poly.entity_id
_entity_poly.type
_entity_poly.pdbx_seq_one_letter_code
_entity_poly.pdbx_strand_id
1 'polypeptide(L)'
;MNRLAFFFLIVCLVSTYNANSFSKEYGNPVNVNMLINVVDMKWHEVDTTYLRHPVTESLSCGLEKWREFFQELGVVDFVQINQVDKTVSDISHIIFKNLRWERDLISTESIAKDWESQELVHFISPLSKNYMQQSCMYLLEIFDTLWDSCFSNKVMGYCNPNSGGDSKPFKSSFMSSISDVQWVVSVMDDELHYPKDLFYDCEAVRSILGASAPYAVPKV
;
A
#
# COMPACT_ATOMS: atom_id res chain seq x y z
N MET A 1 10.15 26.70 19.81
CA MET A 1 9.22 26.02 18.90
C MET A 1 7.99 26.90 18.73
N ASN A 2 7.75 27.43 17.53
CA ASN A 2 6.58 28.28 17.28
C ASN A 2 5.34 27.38 17.31
N ARG A 3 4.52 27.51 18.36
CA ARG A 3 3.34 26.65 18.59
C ARG A 3 2.38 26.63 17.39
N LEU A 4 2.35 27.70 16.60
CA LEU A 4 1.58 27.81 15.37
C LEU A 4 2.03 26.83 14.27
N ALA A 5 3.33 26.62 14.03
CA ALA A 5 3.81 25.69 13.00
C ALA A 5 3.48 24.24 13.36
N PHE A 6 3.57 23.90 14.64
CA PHE A 6 3.15 22.59 15.16
C PHE A 6 1.63 22.39 15.07
N PHE A 7 0.86 23.46 15.34
CA PHE A 7 -0.60 23.46 15.21
C PHE A 7 -1.04 23.29 13.75
N PHE A 8 -0.40 23.98 12.80
CA PHE A 8 -0.70 23.82 11.36
C PHE A 8 -0.33 22.43 10.83
N LEU A 9 0.81 21.86 11.25
CA LEU A 9 1.17 20.49 10.89
C LEU A 9 0.11 19.48 11.37
N ILE A 10 -0.31 19.58 12.63
CA ILE A 10 -1.38 18.74 13.19
C ILE A 10 -2.71 18.97 12.44
N VAL A 11 -3.07 20.22 12.13
CA VAL A 11 -4.30 20.55 11.40
C VAL A 11 -4.28 20.04 9.95
N CYS A 12 -3.12 20.05 9.27
CA CYS A 12 -2.97 19.48 7.93
C CYS A 12 -3.03 17.94 7.93
N LEU A 13 -2.48 17.29 8.96
CA LEU A 13 -2.56 15.83 9.13
C LEU A 13 -3.97 15.35 9.48
N VAL A 14 -4.78 16.17 10.13
CA VAL A 14 -6.12 15.80 10.63
C VAL A 14 -7.24 16.09 9.61
N SER A 15 -6.96 16.79 8.49
CA SER A 15 -8.00 17.25 7.56
C SER A 15 -7.86 16.67 6.14
N THR A 16 -8.64 15.62 5.87
CA THR A 16 -9.20 15.17 4.56
C THR A 16 -8.26 14.69 3.44
N TYR A 17 -8.61 13.53 2.85
CA TYR A 17 -8.31 12.97 1.51
C TYR A 17 -6.92 13.19 0.85
N ASN A 18 -5.88 13.54 1.60
CA ASN A 18 -4.55 13.76 1.06
C ASN A 18 -3.56 12.75 1.64
N ALA A 19 -2.67 12.22 0.80
CA ALA A 19 -1.59 11.36 1.27
C ALA A 19 -0.45 12.20 1.84
N ASN A 20 -0.04 11.86 3.06
CA ASN A 20 1.09 12.50 3.73
C ASN A 20 2.30 11.57 3.62
N SER A 21 3.33 12.03 2.93
CA SER A 21 4.52 11.24 2.66
C SER A 21 5.80 11.90 3.12
N PHE A 22 6.82 11.10 3.41
CA PHE A 22 8.16 11.62 3.65
C PHE A 22 8.75 12.20 2.36
N SER A 23 9.46 13.32 2.46
CA SER A 23 10.28 13.80 1.34
C SER A 23 11.55 12.94 1.20
N LYS A 24 12.25 13.11 0.07
CA LYS A 24 13.53 12.43 -0.17
C LYS A 24 14.58 12.72 0.90
N GLU A 25 14.58 13.91 1.49
CA GLU A 25 15.50 14.33 2.55
C GLU A 25 15.29 13.56 3.86
N TYR A 26 14.09 13.01 4.08
CA TYR A 26 13.81 12.08 5.19
C TYR A 26 14.17 10.62 4.86
N GLY A 27 14.77 10.38 3.69
CA GLY A 27 15.18 9.04 3.24
C GLY A 27 14.06 8.25 2.56
N ASN A 28 12.97 8.90 2.11
CA ASN A 28 11.92 8.20 1.36
C ASN A 28 12.48 7.67 0.02
N PRO A 29 12.42 6.35 -0.25
CA PRO A 29 12.83 5.78 -1.54
C PRO A 29 11.86 6.11 -2.68
N VAL A 30 10.64 6.56 -2.38
CA VAL A 30 9.59 6.82 -3.35
C VAL A 30 9.69 8.24 -3.91
N ASN A 31 9.80 8.33 -5.23
CA ASN A 31 9.71 9.56 -6.00
C ASN A 31 8.30 9.71 -6.57
N VAL A 32 7.44 10.35 -5.78
CA VAL A 32 6.02 10.53 -6.09
C VAL A 32 5.80 11.23 -7.43
N ASN A 33 6.74 12.05 -7.92
CA ASN A 33 6.62 12.71 -9.24
C ASN A 33 6.50 11.73 -10.42
N MET A 34 7.00 10.50 -10.27
CA MET A 34 6.82 9.43 -11.27
C MET A 34 5.37 8.89 -11.33
N LEU A 35 4.55 9.27 -10.34
CA LEU A 35 3.17 8.87 -10.16
C LEU A 35 2.17 10.04 -10.30
N ILE A 36 2.59 11.30 -10.15
CA ILE A 36 1.72 12.50 -10.08
C ILE A 36 0.88 12.72 -11.35
N ASN A 37 1.39 12.37 -12.54
CA ASN A 37 0.66 12.58 -13.79
C ASN A 37 -0.54 11.63 -13.98
N VAL A 38 -0.73 10.69 -13.07
CA VAL A 38 -1.71 9.60 -13.20
C VAL A 38 -3.02 9.90 -12.48
N VAL A 39 -2.96 10.67 -11.38
CA VAL A 39 -4.08 10.83 -10.45
C VAL A 39 -4.15 12.28 -9.99
N ASP A 40 -5.35 12.85 -9.95
CA ASP A 40 -5.61 14.16 -9.31
C ASP A 40 -5.59 14.01 -7.78
N MET A 41 -4.49 13.45 -7.27
CA MET A 41 -4.26 13.18 -5.87
C MET A 41 -3.18 14.14 -5.37
N LYS A 42 -3.52 14.89 -4.32
CA LYS A 42 -2.58 15.81 -3.70
C LYS A 42 -1.72 15.04 -2.70
N TRP A 43 -0.44 14.93 -3.05
CA TRP A 43 0.59 14.40 -2.18
C TRP A 43 1.19 15.56 -1.39
N HIS A 44 1.11 15.49 -0.06
CA HIS A 44 1.77 16.43 0.82
C HIS A 44 3.04 15.80 1.35
N GLU A 45 4.18 16.38 1.03
CA GLU A 45 5.46 15.98 1.59
C GLU A 45 5.73 16.73 2.89
N VAL A 46 6.32 16.05 3.86
CA VAL A 46 6.80 16.69 5.09
C VAL A 46 7.90 17.70 4.76
N ASP A 47 7.75 18.92 5.26
CA ASP A 47 8.70 20.01 5.04
C ASP A 47 10.09 19.66 5.61
N THR A 48 11.16 20.05 4.93
CA THR A 48 12.54 19.72 5.31
C THR A 48 13.15 20.69 6.32
N THR A 49 12.45 21.77 6.66
CA THR A 49 12.88 22.78 7.64
C THR A 49 13.11 22.19 9.03
N TYR A 50 12.39 21.13 9.42
CA TYR A 50 12.61 20.44 10.71
C TYR A 50 14.01 19.79 10.79
N LEU A 51 14.52 19.29 9.66
CA LEU A 51 15.87 18.70 9.57
C LEU A 51 16.97 19.76 9.71
N ARG A 52 16.70 21.01 9.31
CA ARG A 52 17.65 22.14 9.36
C ARG A 52 17.63 22.92 10.68
N HIS A 53 16.83 22.48 11.65
CA HIS A 53 16.76 23.18 12.92
C HIS A 53 18.04 22.92 13.75
N PRO A 54 18.66 23.94 14.38
CA PRO A 54 19.94 23.76 15.10
C PRO A 54 19.91 22.68 16.19
N VAL A 55 18.74 22.46 16.81
CA VAL A 55 18.53 21.37 17.77
C VAL A 55 18.68 20.01 17.09
N THR A 56 18.17 19.84 15.87
CA THR A 56 18.30 18.61 15.08
C THR A 56 19.75 18.38 14.66
N GLU A 57 20.46 19.44 14.21
CA GLU A 57 21.87 19.35 13.79
C GLU A 57 22.81 18.92 14.93
N SER A 58 22.47 19.28 16.18
CA SER A 58 23.23 18.87 17.37
C SER A 58 23.00 17.40 17.80
N LEU A 59 22.00 16.73 17.23
CA LEU A 59 21.61 15.36 17.57
C LEU A 59 22.17 14.38 16.52
N SER A 60 22.98 13.42 16.95
CA SER A 60 23.55 12.38 16.09
C SER A 60 22.52 11.48 15.39
N CYS A 61 21.26 11.50 15.83
CA CYS A 61 20.12 10.76 15.28
C CYS A 61 18.90 11.67 15.01
N GLY A 62 19.14 12.95 14.69
CA GLY A 62 18.07 13.93 14.49
C GLY A 62 17.05 13.53 13.42
N LEU A 63 17.52 12.97 12.29
CA LEU A 63 16.66 12.48 11.21
C LEU A 63 15.76 11.33 11.67
N GLU A 64 16.33 10.29 12.29
CA GLU A 64 15.60 9.12 12.77
C GLU A 64 14.49 9.52 13.75
N LYS A 65 14.79 10.42 14.70
CA LYS A 65 13.81 10.92 15.66
C LYS A 65 12.67 11.71 15.04
N TRP A 66 12.96 12.53 14.03
CA TRP A 66 11.89 13.21 13.29
C TRP A 66 11.05 12.22 12.52
N ARG A 67 11.68 11.22 11.88
CA ARG A 67 10.96 10.19 11.14
C ARG A 67 10.04 9.38 12.05
N GLU A 68 10.53 8.92 13.19
CA GLU A 68 9.72 8.25 14.23
C GLU A 68 8.53 9.12 14.66
N PHE A 69 8.77 10.39 14.97
CA PHE A 69 7.72 11.33 15.36
C PHE A 69 6.64 11.49 14.28
N PHE A 70 7.03 11.69 13.02
CA PHE A 70 6.06 11.84 11.92
C PHE A 70 5.34 10.52 11.61
N GLN A 71 5.98 9.37 11.79
CA GLN A 71 5.34 8.06 11.68
C GLN A 71 4.27 7.85 12.74
N GLU A 72 4.50 8.30 13.99
CA GLU A 72 3.46 8.30 15.03
C GLU A 72 2.25 9.17 14.66
N LEU A 73 2.46 10.19 13.83
CA LEU A 73 1.40 11.04 13.28
C LEU A 73 0.75 10.49 12.01
N GLY A 74 1.19 9.32 11.52
CA GLY A 74 0.63 8.65 10.35
C GLY A 74 1.30 9.01 9.01
N VAL A 75 2.44 9.70 9.01
CA VAL A 75 3.23 9.91 7.79
C VAL A 75 3.93 8.61 7.40
N VAL A 76 3.82 8.24 6.12
CA VAL A 76 4.38 7.01 5.57
C VAL A 76 5.26 7.29 4.35
N ASP A 77 5.97 6.29 3.83
CA ASP A 77 6.79 6.49 2.62
C ASP A 77 5.96 6.49 1.33
N PHE A 78 4.79 5.85 1.34
CA PHE A 78 3.92 5.76 0.17
C PHE A 78 2.44 5.93 0.54
N VAL A 79 1.69 4.83 0.64
CA VAL A 79 0.25 4.87 0.93
C VAL A 79 -0.05 4.44 2.35
N GLN A 80 -0.99 5.13 3.00
CA GLN A 80 -1.45 4.74 4.31
C GLN A 80 -2.34 3.50 4.22
N ILE A 81 -2.09 2.51 5.08
CA ILE A 81 -2.91 1.30 5.21
C ILE A 81 -3.38 1.19 6.64
N ASN A 82 -4.69 1.24 6.83
CA ASN A 82 -5.32 1.26 8.13
C ASN A 82 -5.98 -0.09 8.42
N GLN A 83 -5.90 -0.51 9.68
CA GLN A 83 -6.73 -1.61 10.16
C GLN A 83 -8.13 -1.07 10.41
N VAL A 84 -9.12 -1.75 9.86
CA VAL A 84 -10.53 -1.39 9.99
C VAL A 84 -11.35 -2.58 10.45
N ASP A 85 -12.34 -2.31 11.29
CA ASP A 85 -13.33 -3.30 11.69
C ASP A 85 -14.47 -3.28 10.68
N LYS A 86 -14.73 -4.41 10.02
CA LYS A 86 -15.82 -4.59 9.06
C LYS A 86 -16.74 -5.70 9.51
N THR A 87 -18.01 -5.65 9.11
CA THR A 87 -18.90 -6.79 9.30
C THR A 87 -18.60 -7.86 8.27
N VAL A 88 -18.85 -9.13 8.60
CA VAL A 88 -18.70 -10.23 7.64
C VAL A 88 -19.60 -10.03 6.40
N SER A 89 -20.74 -9.36 6.54
CA SER A 89 -21.55 -8.92 5.39
C SER A 89 -20.78 -8.01 4.42
N ASP A 90 -20.02 -7.03 4.93
CA ASP A 90 -19.32 -6.04 4.11
C ASP A 90 -18.23 -6.69 3.24
N ILE A 91 -17.53 -7.69 3.80
CA ILE A 91 -16.42 -8.39 3.13
C ILE A 91 -16.81 -9.74 2.53
N SER A 92 -18.11 -10.07 2.53
CA SER A 92 -18.64 -11.34 2.03
C SER A 92 -18.15 -11.64 0.60
N HIS A 93 -18.18 -10.67 -0.29
CA HIS A 93 -17.70 -10.80 -1.67
C HIS A 93 -16.20 -11.14 -1.77
N ILE A 94 -15.36 -10.67 -0.83
CA ILE A 94 -13.92 -10.97 -0.75
C ILE A 94 -13.71 -12.37 -0.15
N ILE A 95 -14.44 -12.67 0.93
CA ILE A 95 -14.40 -13.97 1.63
C ILE A 95 -14.81 -15.10 0.69
N PHE A 96 -15.93 -14.96 -0.02
CA PHE A 96 -16.50 -16.00 -0.89
C PHE A 96 -15.68 -16.24 -2.17
N LYS A 97 -14.91 -15.25 -2.63
CA LYS A 97 -14.05 -15.40 -3.82
C LYS A 97 -12.78 -16.21 -3.53
N ASN A 98 -12.26 -16.14 -2.31
CA ASN A 98 -10.94 -16.68 -1.96
C ASN A 98 -10.99 -18.01 -1.19
N LEU A 99 -12.12 -18.35 -0.57
CA LEU A 99 -12.22 -19.54 0.27
C LEU A 99 -13.61 -20.18 0.10
N ARG A 100 -13.66 -21.52 -0.03
CA ARG A 100 -14.89 -22.30 0.15
C ARG A 100 -15.26 -22.30 1.64
N TRP A 101 -15.90 -21.24 2.12
CA TRP A 101 -16.43 -21.23 3.49
C TRP A 101 -17.63 -22.15 3.52
N GLU A 102 -17.66 -23.10 4.44
CA GLU A 102 -18.94 -23.64 4.91
C GLU A 102 -19.71 -22.44 5.46
N ARG A 103 -20.79 -22.09 4.76
CA ARG A 103 -21.62 -20.89 4.95
C ARG A 103 -22.19 -20.79 6.38
N ASP A 104 -22.04 -21.85 7.18
CA ASP A 104 -22.81 -22.11 8.38
C ASP A 104 -22.06 -21.80 9.69
N LEU A 105 -20.78 -21.39 9.64
CA LEU A 105 -19.94 -21.27 10.84
C LEU A 105 -19.70 -19.84 11.35
N ILE A 106 -20.02 -18.80 10.58
CA ILE A 106 -19.73 -17.40 10.93
C ILE A 106 -20.96 -16.55 10.73
N SER A 107 -21.40 -15.84 11.78
CA SER A 107 -22.51 -14.91 11.68
C SER A 107 -22.13 -13.75 10.77
N THR A 108 -23.08 -13.29 9.95
CA THR A 108 -22.92 -12.07 9.15
C THR A 108 -22.65 -10.82 10.00
N GLU A 109 -23.05 -10.84 11.27
CA GLU A 109 -22.84 -9.77 12.24
C GLU A 109 -21.49 -9.83 12.95
N SER A 110 -20.69 -10.88 12.72
CA SER A 110 -19.36 -10.99 13.31
C SER A 110 -18.44 -9.88 12.76
N ILE A 111 -17.57 -9.35 13.62
CA ILE A 111 -16.58 -8.34 13.25
C ILE A 111 -15.32 -9.02 12.72
N ALA A 112 -14.85 -8.53 11.59
CA ALA A 112 -13.62 -8.93 10.93
C ALA A 112 -12.63 -7.76 10.96
N LYS A 113 -11.38 -8.06 11.27
CA LYS A 113 -10.27 -7.12 11.15
C LYS A 113 -9.72 -7.19 9.74
N ASP A 114 -9.83 -6.09 9.01
CA ASP A 114 -9.35 -5.97 7.64
C ASP A 114 -8.26 -4.89 7.54
N TRP A 115 -7.50 -4.91 6.44
CA TRP A 115 -6.55 -3.87 6.10
C TRP A 115 -6.99 -3.22 4.79
N GLU A 116 -7.06 -1.89 4.78
CA GLU A 116 -7.45 -1.13 3.58
C GLU A 116 -6.62 0.13 3.40
N SER A 117 -6.51 0.55 2.13
CA SER A 117 -5.90 1.83 1.76
C SER A 117 -6.79 2.52 0.72
N GLN A 118 -7.45 3.59 1.15
CA GLN A 118 -8.26 4.42 0.25
C GLN A 118 -7.38 5.13 -0.79
N GLU A 119 -6.20 5.58 -0.36
CA GLU A 119 -5.18 6.19 -1.22
C GLU A 119 -4.78 5.23 -2.35
N LEU A 120 -4.50 3.97 -2.02
CA LEU A 120 -4.10 2.99 -3.03
C LEU A 120 -5.23 2.67 -4.02
N VAL A 121 -6.46 2.53 -3.55
CA VAL A 121 -7.63 2.29 -4.42
C VAL A 121 -7.83 3.46 -5.38
N HIS A 122 -7.72 4.69 -4.87
CA HIS A 122 -7.79 5.90 -5.68
C HIS A 122 -6.64 5.99 -6.68
N PHE A 123 -5.49 5.39 -6.35
CA PHE A 123 -4.30 5.38 -7.18
C PHE A 123 -4.32 4.32 -8.31
N ILE A 124 -4.64 3.07 -7.99
CA ILE A 124 -4.62 1.94 -8.95
C ILE A 124 -5.77 2.04 -9.97
N SER A 125 -6.93 2.56 -9.57
CA SER A 125 -8.12 2.62 -10.44
C SER A 125 -7.90 3.45 -11.73
N PRO A 126 -7.29 4.66 -11.68
CA PRO A 126 -6.90 5.40 -12.88
C PRO A 126 -5.75 4.75 -13.67
N LEU A 127 -4.74 4.17 -13.00
CA LEU A 127 -3.63 3.48 -13.67
C LEU A 127 -4.14 2.40 -14.62
N SER A 128 -5.06 1.58 -14.12
CA SER A 128 -5.68 0.48 -14.86
C SER A 128 -6.44 0.96 -16.12
N LYS A 129 -6.97 2.19 -16.11
CA LYS A 129 -7.78 2.73 -17.22
C LYS A 129 -6.98 3.51 -18.26
N ASN A 130 -5.93 4.19 -17.81
CA ASN A 130 -5.17 5.14 -18.64
C ASN A 130 -3.93 4.50 -19.30
N TYR A 131 -3.66 3.21 -19.08
CA TYR A 131 -2.55 2.44 -19.66
C TYR A 131 -1.18 3.11 -19.49
N MET A 132 -0.93 3.70 -18.32
CA MET A 132 0.31 4.41 -18.00
C MET A 132 1.41 3.43 -17.56
N GLN A 133 1.93 2.66 -18.51
CA GLN A 133 2.90 1.57 -18.26
C GLN A 133 4.08 1.99 -17.38
N GLN A 134 4.68 3.16 -17.61
CA GLN A 134 5.84 3.61 -16.83
C GLN A 134 5.51 3.81 -15.34
N SER A 135 4.31 4.33 -15.04
CA SER A 135 3.87 4.51 -13.66
C SER A 135 3.44 3.19 -13.02
N CYS A 136 2.90 2.25 -13.81
CA CYS A 136 2.65 0.88 -13.38
C CYS A 136 3.94 0.13 -13.02
N MET A 137 4.97 0.25 -13.87
CA MET A 137 6.29 -0.30 -13.63
C MET A 137 6.89 0.26 -12.34
N TYR A 138 6.82 1.58 -12.17
CA TYR A 138 7.33 2.23 -10.97
C TYR A 138 6.53 1.86 -9.71
N LEU A 139 5.21 1.66 -9.82
CA LEU A 139 4.39 1.15 -8.72
C LEU A 139 4.85 -0.26 -8.27
N LEU A 140 5.23 -1.13 -9.22
CA LEU A 140 5.76 -2.45 -8.89
C LEU A 140 7.10 -2.36 -8.14
N GLU A 141 8.00 -1.47 -8.55
CA GLU A 141 9.26 -1.20 -7.84
C GLU A 141 9.04 -0.69 -6.41
N ILE A 142 8.05 0.19 -6.21
CA ILE A 142 7.68 0.67 -4.86
C ILE A 142 7.19 -0.49 -4.00
N PHE A 143 6.31 -1.34 -4.55
CA PHE A 143 5.81 -2.49 -3.81
C PHE A 143 6.92 -3.44 -3.41
N ASP A 144 7.83 -3.75 -4.32
CA ASP A 144 8.98 -4.61 -4.03
C ASP A 144 9.87 -4.00 -2.94
N THR A 145 10.26 -2.73 -3.10
CA THR A 145 11.15 -2.02 -2.17
C THR A 145 10.58 -1.94 -0.75
N LEU A 146 9.27 -1.71 -0.62
CA LEU A 146 8.61 -1.48 0.66
C LEU A 146 7.88 -2.73 1.19
N TRP A 147 7.90 -3.86 0.47
CA TRP A 147 7.04 -5.01 0.77
C TRP A 147 7.23 -5.49 2.20
N ASP A 148 8.46 -5.87 2.54
CA ASP A 148 8.76 -6.52 3.81
C ASP A 148 8.61 -5.57 4.99
N SER A 149 9.03 -4.31 4.84
CA SER A 149 8.98 -3.30 5.89
C SER A 149 7.59 -2.73 6.14
N CYS A 150 6.76 -2.60 5.09
CA CYS A 150 5.53 -1.82 5.16
C CYS A 150 4.26 -2.61 4.86
N PHE A 151 4.29 -3.66 4.04
CA PHE A 151 3.07 -4.23 3.44
C PHE A 151 2.82 -5.70 3.76
N SER A 152 3.86 -6.50 3.94
CA SER A 152 3.81 -7.96 4.09
C SER A 152 2.85 -8.42 5.20
N ASN A 153 2.80 -7.70 6.32
CA ASN A 153 1.92 -8.00 7.44
C ASN A 153 0.45 -7.57 7.27
N LYS A 154 0.08 -6.99 6.13
CA LYS A 154 -1.26 -6.45 5.82
C LYS A 154 -1.98 -7.23 4.72
N VAL A 155 -1.38 -8.32 4.25
CA VAL A 155 -1.91 -9.18 3.19
C VAL A 155 -3.18 -9.92 3.61
N MET A 156 -3.29 -10.26 4.90
CA MET A 156 -4.40 -11.02 5.45
C MET A 156 -5.19 -10.21 6.48
N GLY A 157 -6.51 -10.26 6.34
CA GLY A 157 -7.46 -9.92 7.41
C GLY A 157 -7.85 -11.18 8.19
N TYR A 158 -8.56 -10.97 9.30
CA TYR A 158 -8.93 -12.04 10.23
C TYR A 158 -10.37 -11.90 10.72
N CYS A 159 -11.13 -12.99 10.63
CA CYS A 159 -12.49 -13.08 11.16
C CYS A 159 -12.50 -13.98 12.39
N ASN A 160 -13.16 -13.54 13.46
CA ASN A 160 -13.36 -14.38 14.63
C ASN A 160 -14.70 -15.13 14.52
N PRO A 161 -14.70 -16.47 14.46
CA PRO A 161 -15.94 -17.22 14.53
C PRO A 161 -16.57 -17.07 15.93
N ASN A 162 -17.90 -17.00 15.99
CA ASN A 162 -18.63 -16.80 17.24
C ASN A 162 -18.48 -17.97 18.25
N SER A 163 -17.98 -19.13 17.82
CA SER A 163 -17.96 -20.37 18.60
C SER A 163 -16.62 -20.67 19.31
N GLY A 164 -15.78 -19.67 19.57
CA GLY A 164 -14.49 -19.88 20.26
C GLY A 164 -13.47 -20.69 19.46
N GLY A 165 -13.66 -20.80 18.14
CA GLY A 165 -12.70 -21.40 17.22
C GLY A 165 -11.59 -20.43 16.84
N ASP A 166 -10.54 -20.96 16.21
CA ASP A 166 -9.41 -20.17 15.73
C ASP A 166 -9.85 -19.08 14.75
N SER A 167 -9.18 -17.94 14.82
CA SER A 167 -9.39 -16.83 13.89
C SER A 167 -9.10 -17.29 12.47
N LYS A 168 -10.04 -17.06 11.56
CA LYS A 168 -9.92 -17.50 10.17
C LYS A 168 -9.32 -16.37 9.33
N PRO A 169 -8.17 -16.61 8.68
CA PRO A 169 -7.57 -15.60 7.83
C PRO A 169 -8.33 -15.50 6.50
N PHE A 170 -8.39 -14.30 5.95
CA PHE A 170 -8.89 -14.04 4.59
C PHE A 170 -7.99 -13.00 3.91
N LYS A 171 -8.02 -12.94 2.58
CA LYS A 171 -7.27 -11.95 1.80
C LYS A 171 -7.81 -10.54 2.10
N SER A 172 -6.95 -9.62 2.54
CA SER A 172 -7.40 -8.27 2.92
C SER A 172 -7.92 -7.45 1.74
N SER A 173 -8.66 -6.37 2.03
CA SER A 173 -9.07 -5.40 1.00
C SER A 173 -7.87 -4.74 0.33
N PHE A 174 -6.81 -4.44 1.10
CA PHE A 174 -5.53 -3.96 0.58
C PHE A 174 -4.94 -4.93 -0.45
N MET A 175 -4.79 -6.20 -0.11
CA MET A 175 -4.23 -7.19 -1.04
C MET A 175 -5.14 -7.39 -2.26
N SER A 176 -6.45 -7.28 -2.08
CA SER A 176 -7.42 -7.37 -3.18
C SER A 176 -7.28 -6.18 -4.14
N SER A 177 -7.06 -4.96 -3.63
CA SER A 177 -6.82 -3.77 -4.47
C SER A 177 -5.58 -3.89 -5.36
N ILE A 178 -4.57 -4.64 -4.90
CA ILE A 178 -3.35 -4.92 -5.66
C ILE A 178 -3.61 -6.04 -6.66
N SER A 179 -4.10 -7.19 -6.23
CA SER A 179 -4.06 -8.42 -7.06
C SER A 179 -5.32 -8.72 -7.88
N ASP A 180 -6.44 -8.04 -7.63
CA ASP A 180 -7.68 -8.20 -8.38
C ASP A 180 -7.95 -7.06 -9.38
N VAL A 181 -6.94 -6.26 -9.71
CA VAL A 181 -7.00 -5.21 -10.73
C VAL A 181 -5.89 -5.42 -11.77
N GLN A 182 -6.17 -5.11 -13.04
CA GLN A 182 -5.17 -5.15 -14.11
C GLN A 182 -4.34 -3.88 -14.08
N TRP A 183 -3.09 -3.99 -13.66
CA TRP A 183 -2.17 -2.85 -13.62
C TRP A 183 -0.70 -3.23 -13.86
N VAL A 184 -0.35 -4.53 -13.93
CA VAL A 184 1.04 -4.94 -14.10
C VAL A 184 1.36 -5.11 -15.58
N VAL A 185 2.50 -4.58 -16.01
CA VAL A 185 3.00 -4.74 -17.38
C VAL A 185 3.63 -6.11 -17.54
N SER A 186 3.39 -6.77 -18.67
CA SER A 186 4.01 -8.05 -19.00
C SER A 186 4.95 -7.94 -20.21
N VAL A 187 5.85 -8.91 -20.35
CA VAL A 187 6.67 -9.07 -21.56
C VAL A 187 5.90 -9.58 -22.78
N MET A 188 4.65 -10.05 -22.60
CA MET A 188 3.88 -10.69 -23.67
C MET A 188 3.30 -9.71 -24.68
N ASP A 189 2.78 -8.59 -24.20
CA ASP A 189 2.02 -7.60 -24.97
C ASP A 189 2.05 -6.24 -24.24
N ASP A 190 1.44 -5.23 -24.86
CA ASP A 190 1.36 -3.87 -24.31
C ASP A 190 0.19 -3.66 -23.34
N GLU A 191 -0.57 -4.72 -23.02
CA GLU A 191 -1.74 -4.65 -22.15
C GLU A 191 -1.34 -4.72 -20.66
N LEU A 192 -2.27 -4.30 -19.79
CA LEU A 192 -2.13 -4.45 -18.35
C LEU A 192 -2.77 -5.76 -17.88
N HIS A 193 -2.09 -6.46 -17.00
CA HIS A 193 -2.49 -7.78 -16.52
C HIS A 193 -2.71 -7.79 -15.01
N TYR A 194 -3.45 -8.81 -14.55
CA TYR A 194 -3.58 -9.04 -13.12
C TYR A 194 -2.26 -9.59 -12.57
N PRO A 195 -1.77 -9.11 -11.42
CA PRO A 195 -0.52 -9.62 -10.84
C PRO A 195 -0.50 -11.14 -10.64
N LYS A 196 -1.67 -11.73 -10.30
CA LYS A 196 -1.81 -13.17 -10.04
C LYS A 196 -1.69 -14.06 -11.29
N ASP A 197 -1.80 -13.48 -12.49
CA ASP A 197 -1.73 -14.19 -13.76
C ASP A 197 -0.31 -14.15 -14.36
N LEU A 198 0.61 -13.41 -13.72
CA LEU A 198 1.99 -13.24 -14.15
C LEU A 198 2.97 -14.00 -13.25
N PHE A 199 4.13 -14.31 -13.82
CA PHE A 199 5.25 -14.90 -13.11
C PHE A 199 6.29 -13.86 -12.74
N TYR A 200 6.94 -14.10 -11.60
CA TYR A 200 8.13 -13.38 -11.22
C TYR A 200 9.30 -13.73 -12.14
N ASP A 201 10.00 -12.71 -12.63
CA ASP A 201 11.07 -12.86 -13.62
C ASP A 201 12.42 -13.23 -12.99
N CYS A 202 12.52 -14.41 -12.38
CA CYS A 202 13.78 -14.92 -11.84
C CYS A 202 14.36 -16.08 -12.64
N GLU A 203 15.67 -16.33 -12.48
CA GLU A 203 16.38 -17.39 -13.20
C GLU A 203 15.76 -18.77 -12.93
N ALA A 204 15.33 -19.04 -11.69
CA ALA A 204 14.68 -20.29 -11.34
C ALA A 204 13.38 -20.50 -12.14
N VAL A 205 12.50 -19.50 -12.21
CA VAL A 205 11.25 -19.61 -12.98
C VAL A 205 11.53 -19.66 -14.49
N ARG A 206 12.48 -18.87 -15.01
CA ARG A 206 12.92 -18.92 -16.40
C ARG A 206 13.50 -20.26 -16.81
N SER A 207 14.23 -20.93 -15.92
CA SER A 207 14.79 -22.26 -16.19
C SER A 207 13.70 -23.32 -16.42
N ILE A 208 12.52 -23.12 -15.82
CA ILE A 208 11.38 -24.05 -15.89
C ILE A 208 10.43 -23.67 -17.04
N LEU A 209 10.07 -22.40 -17.15
CA LEU A 209 9.02 -21.93 -18.08
C LEU A 209 9.56 -21.36 -19.39
N GLY A 210 10.86 -21.08 -19.48
CA GLY A 210 11.51 -20.51 -20.67
C GLY A 210 11.18 -19.03 -20.91
N ALA A 211 11.72 -18.44 -21.98
CA ALA A 211 11.63 -17.00 -22.23
C ALA A 211 10.22 -16.49 -22.62
N SER A 212 9.28 -17.39 -22.90
CA SER A 212 7.95 -17.05 -23.44
C SER A 212 6.83 -17.03 -22.40
N ALA A 213 7.15 -17.18 -21.11
CA ALA A 213 6.14 -17.13 -20.05
C ALA A 213 5.66 -15.68 -19.80
N PRO A 214 4.46 -15.50 -19.22
CA PRO A 214 3.93 -14.19 -18.84
C PRO A 214 4.70 -13.59 -17.66
N TYR A 215 5.86 -13.00 -17.90
CA TYR A 215 6.65 -12.36 -16.85
C TYR A 215 6.17 -10.94 -16.55
N ALA A 216 6.18 -10.55 -15.28
CA ALA A 216 5.96 -9.17 -14.85
C ALA A 216 7.17 -8.27 -15.15
N VAL A 217 6.91 -6.99 -15.45
CA VAL A 217 7.91 -5.97 -15.75
C VAL A 217 7.69 -4.73 -14.85
N PRO A 218 8.75 -4.16 -14.25
CA PRO A 218 10.15 -4.57 -14.35
C PRO A 218 10.44 -5.83 -13.54
N LYS A 219 11.63 -6.39 -13.76
CA LYS A 219 12.17 -7.43 -12.90
C LYS A 219 12.58 -6.77 -11.58
N VAL A 220 11.75 -6.93 -10.56
CA VAL A 220 11.94 -6.38 -9.21
C VAL A 220 12.62 -7.36 -8.28
#